data_AF-A0A9D4R7B9-F1
#
_entry.id   AF-A0A9D4R7B9-F1
#
_cell.length_a   1.000
_cell.length_b   1.000
_cell.length_c   1.000
_cell.angle_alpha   90.00
_cell.angle_beta   90.00
_cell.angle_gamma   90.00
#
_symmetry.space_group_name_H-M   'P 1'
#
loop_
_entity.id
_entity.type
_entity.pdbx_description
1 polymer ?
#
loop_
_entity_poly.entity_id
_entity_poly.type
_entity_poly.pdbx_seq_one_letter_code
_entity_poly.pdbx_strand_id
1 'polypeptide(L)' 'MLRRNPTRIELKLTDIVTEYEVVKKEQDCERNKNMATTSDLTPVILKTKTELINERIGYDPKPKPQPTHRPIVN' A
#
# COMPACT_ATOMS: atom_id res chain seq x y z
N MET A 1 46.73 -33.18 -1.76
CA MET A 1 45.79 -33.09 -0.62
C MET A 1 44.38 -33.23 -1.16
N LEU A 2 43.57 -34.11 -0.58
CA LEU A 2 42.17 -34.28 -1.00
C LEU A 2 41.32 -33.12 -0.42
N ARG A 3 40.55 -32.44 -1.28
CA ARG A 3 39.63 -31.37 -0.88
C ARG A 3 38.19 -31.87 -0.88
N ARG A 4 37.41 -31.45 0.11
CA ARG A 4 35.97 -31.76 0.21
C ARG A 4 35.13 -30.74 -0.55
N ASN A 5 33.91 -31.14 -0.88
CA ASN A 5 32.93 -30.26 -1.48
C ASN A 5 32.46 -29.19 -0.48
N PRO A 6 32.07 -27.99 -0.96
CA PRO A 6 31.53 -26.94 -0.12
C PRO A 6 30.18 -27.35 0.48
N THR A 7 29.88 -26.82 1.66
CA THR A 7 28.61 -27.07 2.35
C THR A 7 27.48 -26.28 1.68
N ARG A 8 26.35 -26.94 1.42
CA ARG A 8 25.10 -26.29 1.00
C ARG A 8 24.27 -25.94 2.23
N ILE A 9 23.76 -24.70 2.29
CA ILE A 9 22.87 -24.25 3.34
C ILE A 9 21.45 -24.69 2.98
N GLU A 10 20.78 -25.33 3.94
CA GLU A 10 19.39 -25.78 3.80
C GLU A 10 18.49 -24.99 4.73
N LEU A 11 17.25 -24.73 4.29
CA LEU A 11 16.24 -24.05 5.09
C LEU A 11 15.58 -25.02 6.06
N LYS A 12 15.47 -24.61 7.32
CA LYS A 12 14.83 -25.39 8.38
C LYS A 12 13.50 -24.76 8.79
N LEU A 13 12.62 -25.58 9.35
CA LEU A 13 11.37 -25.10 9.95
C LEU A 13 11.62 -24.12 11.11
N THR A 14 12.76 -24.25 11.81
CA THR A 14 13.19 -23.31 12.84
C THR A 14 13.33 -21.90 12.31
N ASP A 15 13.89 -21.76 11.11
CA ASP A 15 14.22 -20.46 10.50
C ASP A 15 12.92 -19.71 10.19
N ILE A 16 11.92 -20.43 9.68
CA ILE A 16 10.57 -19.90 9.40
C ILE A 16 9.90 -19.38 10.67
N VAL A 17 9.96 -20.14 11.77
CA VAL A 17 9.34 -19.74 13.04
C VAL A 17 10.04 -18.50 13.61
N THR A 18 11.37 -18.49 13.61
CA THR A 18 12.15 -17.36 14.15
C THR A 18 11.99 -16.08 13.34
N GLU A 19 12.02 -16.17 12.01
CA GLU A 19 11.88 -14.99 11.14
C GLU A 19 10.46 -14.41 11.24
N TYR A 20 9.43 -15.27 11.32
CA TYR A 20 8.05 -14.81 11.46
C TYR A 20 7.84 -14.01 12.75
N GLU A 21 8.37 -14.47 13.88
CA GLU A 21 8.23 -13.76 15.16
C GLU A 21 8.90 -12.38 15.13
N VAL A 22 10.07 -12.28 14.49
CA VAL A 22 10.79 -11.01 14.33
C VAL A 22 10.00 -10.05 13.46
N VAL A 23 9.57 -10.48 12.28
CA VAL A 23 8.80 -9.63 11.34
C VAL A 23 7.47 -9.19 11.96
N LYS A 24 6.79 -10.09 12.67
CA LYS A 24 5.55 -9.77 13.38
C LYS A 24 5.78 -8.70 14.45
N LYS A 25 6.84 -8.87 15.25
CA LYS A 25 7.20 -7.90 16.31
C LYS A 25 7.56 -6.54 15.72
N GLU A 26 8.31 -6.48 14.62
CA GLU A 26 8.61 -5.24 13.91
C GLU A 26 7.34 -4.57 13.36
N GLN A 27 6.44 -5.34 12.77
CA GLN A 27 5.18 -4.81 12.25
C GLN A 27 4.29 -4.24 13.37
N ASP A 28 4.22 -4.89 14.53
CA ASP A 28 3.48 -4.40 15.70
C ASP A 28 4.10 -3.11 16.26
N CYS A 29 5.43 -3.03 16.34
CA CYS A 29 6.16 -1.82 16.74
C CYS A 29 5.90 -0.66 15.77
N GLU A 30 5.96 -0.91 14.47
CA GLU A 30 5.70 0.11 13.44
C GLU A 30 4.23 0.54 13.42
N ARG A 31 3.28 -0.38 13.61
CA ARG A 31 1.86 0.00 13.80
C ARG A 31 1.67 0.88 15.03
N ASN A 32 2.31 0.57 16.15
CA ASN A 32 2.24 1.38 17.36
C ASN A 32 2.88 2.77 17.15
N LYS A 33 4.00 2.84 16.44
CA LYS A 33 4.66 4.12 16.08
C LYS A 33 3.80 4.96 15.14
N ASN A 34 3.15 4.34 14.16
CA ASN A 34 2.23 5.02 13.24
C ASN A 34 0.94 5.49 13.93
N MET A 35 0.44 4.75 14.94
CA MET A 35 -0.67 5.21 15.79
C MET A 35 -0.26 6.38 16.70
N ALA A 36 0.96 6.39 17.23
CA ALA A 36 1.47 7.49 18.06
C ALA A 36 1.86 8.75 17.26
N THR A 37 2.16 8.63 15.95
CA THR A 37 2.57 9.76 15.09
C THR A 37 1.39 10.43 14.38
N THR A 38 0.19 9.85 14.43
CA THR A 38 -1.02 10.41 13.78
C THR A 38 -1.70 11.49 14.62
N SER A 39 -1.30 11.70 15.89
CA SER A 39 -1.99 12.65 16.77
C SER A 39 -1.50 14.09 16.73
N ASP A 40 -0.36 14.44 16.10
CA ASP A 40 0.24 15.77 16.35
C ASP A 40 0.80 16.57 15.18
N LEU A 41 0.55 16.23 13.91
CA LEU A 41 0.89 17.14 12.81
C LEU A 41 -0.18 17.16 11.70
N THR A 42 -0.85 18.31 11.63
CA THR A 42 -1.56 18.93 10.47
C THR A 42 -3.08 18.69 10.32
N PRO A 43 -3.87 19.76 10.13
CA PRO A 43 -5.29 19.68 9.82
C PRO A 43 -5.45 19.39 8.32
N VAL A 44 -5.10 18.19 7.87
CA VAL A 44 -5.38 17.78 6.49
C VAL A 44 -6.73 17.09 6.48
N ILE A 45 -7.75 17.94 6.47
CA ILE A 45 -8.95 17.87 5.63
C ILE A 45 -9.39 16.45 5.29
N LEU A 46 -10.59 16.12 5.76
CA LEU A 46 -11.45 14.97 5.48
C LEU A 46 -11.72 14.74 3.97
N LYS A 47 -10.69 14.69 3.14
CA LYS A 47 -10.81 14.36 1.73
C LYS A 47 -11.10 12.88 1.65
N THR A 48 -12.23 12.54 1.02
CA THR A 48 -12.57 11.13 0.79
C THR A 48 -11.45 10.48 -0.04
N LYS A 49 -11.25 9.17 0.10
CA LYS A 49 -10.26 8.42 -0.69
C LYS A 49 -10.34 8.75 -2.19
N THR A 50 -11.56 8.97 -2.68
CA THR A 50 -11.87 9.37 -4.06
C THR A 50 -11.29 10.73 -4.41
N GLU A 51 -11.40 11.72 -3.54
CA GLU A 51 -10.92 13.08 -3.76
C GLU A 51 -9.39 13.13 -3.80
N LEU A 52 -8.72 12.36 -2.94
CA LEU A 52 -7.26 12.17 -2.98
C LEU A 52 -6.80 11.59 -4.33
N ILE A 53 -7.52 10.59 -4.84
CA ILE A 53 -7.21 9.96 -6.12
C ILE A 53 -7.43 10.94 -7.27
N ASN A 54 -8.54 11.67 -7.28
CA ASN A 54 -8.85 12.65 -8.32
C ASN A 54 -7.75 13.70 -8.46
N GLU A 55 -7.26 14.24 -7.34
CA GLU A 55 -6.13 15.18 -7.31
C GLU A 55 -4.84 14.54 -7.84
N ARG A 56 -4.55 13.30 -7.43
CA ARG A 56 -3.35 12.56 -7.83
C ARG A 56 -3.27 12.32 -9.33
N ILE A 57 -4.41 12.09 -9.99
CA ILE A 57 -4.45 11.78 -11.43
C ILE A 57 -4.84 12.99 -12.29
N GLY A 58 -5.02 14.17 -11.69
CA GLY A 58 -5.48 15.38 -12.39
C GLY A 58 -6.88 15.24 -12.97
N TYR A 59 -7.74 14.41 -12.36
CA TYR A 59 -9.11 14.19 -12.81
C TYR A 59 -10.03 15.29 -12.29
N ASP A 60 -10.58 16.06 -13.21
CA ASP A 60 -11.59 17.07 -12.96
C ASP A 60 -12.98 16.49 -13.31
N PRO A 61 -13.87 16.25 -12.34
CA PRO A 61 -15.22 15.74 -12.59
C PRO A 61 -16.12 16.83 -13.18
N LYS A 62 -15.71 17.45 -14.29
CA LYS A 62 -16.60 18.26 -15.12
C LYS A 62 -17.60 17.31 -15.78
N PRO A 63 -18.91 17.53 -15.64
CA PRO A 63 -19.89 16.77 -16.38
C PRO A 63 -19.60 16.94 -17.87
N LYS A 64 -19.31 15.84 -18.57
CA LYS A 64 -19.15 15.86 -20.03
C LYS A 64 -20.48 16.36 -20.62
N PRO A 65 -20.46 17.31 -21.58
CA PRO A 65 -21.69 17.74 -22.23
C PRO A 65 -22.34 16.51 -22.88
N GLN A 66 -23.58 16.23 -22.48
CA GLN A 66 -24.34 15.12 -23.04
C GLN A 66 -24.51 15.39 -24.55
N PRO A 67 -24.20 14.43 -25.43
CA PRO A 67 -24.49 14.59 -26.85
C PRO A 67 -26.01 14.70 -26.98
N THR A 68 -26.48 15.87 -27.40
CA THR A 68 -27.88 16.12 -27.73
C THR A 68 -28.21 15.38 -29.02
N HIS A 69 -28.44 14.08 -28.92
CA HIS A 69 -28.99 13.29 -30.02
C HIS A 69 -30.45 13.72 -30.21
N ARG A 70 -30.67 14.80 -30.98
CA ARG A 70 -32.00 15.13 -31.48
C ARG A 70 -32.40 14.01 -32.46
N PRO A 71 -33.50 13.28 -32.23
CA PRO A 71 -33.96 12.30 -33.20
C PRO A 71 -34.34 13.04 -34.50
N ILE A 72 -33.83 12.54 -35.63
CA ILE A 72 -34.24 12.98 -36.96
C ILE A 72 -35.69 12.51 -37.12
N VAL A 73 -36.61 13.47 -37.18
CA VAL A 73 -38.03 13.22 -37.47
C VAL A 73 -38.16 13.17 -38.99
N ASN A 74 -38.60 12.03 -39.53
CA ASN A 74 -39.03 11.88 -40.92
C ASN A 74 -40.55 11.92 -40.98
#